data_AF-A0AAV4FIM5-F1
#
_entry.id   AF-A0AAV4FIM5-F1
#
_cell.length_a   1.000
_cell.length_b   1.000
_cell.length_c   1.000
_cell.angle_alpha   90.00
_cell.angle_beta   90.00
_cell.angle_gamma   90.00
#
_symmetry.space_group_name_H-M   'P 1'
#
loop_
_entity.id
_entity.type
_entity.pdbx_description
1 polymer ?
#
loop_
_entity_poly.entity_id
_entity_poly.type
_entity_poly.pdbx_seq_one_letter_code
_entity_poly.pdbx_strand_id
1 'polypeptide(L)'
;MSGKLPPPERFDFSRPAGWPEWKRWFLRYRAAIKLERESADVQISTLIYSMGKEADNIFTQFPDVDDGVTTSEHGEAEKKFIKVLKLFDDYFVPERNVIHERAKFHSAVQKPTQKVESFVRELHELAEHCLFQNTSVRDESIRDQLVFGLKDKKTNKKAAVREGSTTPESRRYGEKF
;
A
#
# COMPACT_ATOMS: atom_id res chain seq x y z
N MET A 1 -28.33 33.19 0.91
CA MET A 1 -27.37 32.75 1.93
C MET A 1 -26.68 31.50 1.41
N SER A 2 -25.44 31.60 0.90
CA SER A 2 -24.70 30.40 0.45
C SER A 2 -24.31 29.59 1.67
N GLY A 3 -24.93 28.43 1.86
CA GLY A 3 -24.55 27.49 2.90
C GLY A 3 -23.10 27.06 2.67
N LYS A 4 -22.21 27.35 3.62
CA LYS A 4 -20.85 26.82 3.61
C LYS A 4 -20.97 25.29 3.70
N LEU A 5 -20.43 24.59 2.70
CA LEU A 5 -20.30 23.13 2.75
C LEU A 5 -19.58 22.79 4.07
N PRO A 6 -20.11 21.88 4.90
CA PRO A 6 -19.40 21.48 6.11
C PRO A 6 -18.14 20.70 5.74
N PRO A 7 -17.09 20.73 6.59
CA PRO A 7 -15.96 19.83 6.42
C PRO A 7 -16.43 18.36 6.51
N PRO A 8 -15.63 17.41 5.98
CA PRO A 8 -15.92 16.00 6.15
C PRO A 8 -16.03 15.62 7.63
N GLU A 9 -16.66 14.48 7.91
CA GLU A 9 -16.61 13.88 9.24
C GLU A 9 -15.14 13.70 9.67
N ARG A 10 -14.87 13.82 10.97
CA ARG A 10 -13.51 13.70 11.50
C ARG A 10 -12.91 12.35 11.14
N PHE A 11 -11.60 12.34 10.94
CA PHE A 11 -10.89 11.10 10.64
C PHE A 11 -10.88 10.18 11.86
N ASP A 12 -11.16 8.89 11.64
CA ASP A 12 -11.12 7.89 12.69
C ASP A 12 -9.71 7.28 12.78
N PHE A 13 -8.89 7.83 13.67
CA PHE A 13 -7.51 7.38 13.89
C PHE A 13 -7.41 5.94 14.44
N SER A 14 -8.51 5.36 14.95
CA SER A 14 -8.54 3.94 15.34
C SER A 14 -8.62 3.00 14.12
N ARG A 15 -8.97 3.54 12.95
CA ARG A 15 -9.07 2.81 11.67
C ARG A 15 -8.24 3.50 10.56
N PRO A 16 -6.90 3.45 10.61
CA PRO A 16 -6.02 4.08 9.62
C PRO A 16 -6.30 3.67 8.16
N ALA A 17 -6.79 2.44 7.94
CA ALA A 17 -7.19 1.94 6.63
C ALA A 17 -8.33 2.75 5.96
N GLY A 18 -9.07 3.56 6.72
CA GLY A 18 -10.06 4.50 6.19
C GLY A 18 -9.47 5.75 5.53
N TRP A 19 -8.15 5.97 5.64
CA TRP A 19 -7.47 7.16 5.12
C TRP A 19 -7.75 7.44 3.62
N PRO A 20 -7.67 6.45 2.70
CA PRO A 20 -7.91 6.72 1.28
C PRO A 20 -9.31 7.27 0.99
N GLU A 21 -10.32 6.77 1.72
CA GLU A 21 -11.69 7.26 1.59
C GLU A 21 -11.86 8.66 2.18
N TRP A 22 -11.34 8.88 3.39
CA TRP A 22 -11.40 10.17 4.06
C TRP A 22 -10.68 11.26 3.27
N LYS A 23 -9.44 11.01 2.83
CA LYS A 23 -8.64 11.89 1.97
C LYS A 23 -9.41 12.28 0.72
N ARG A 24 -10.02 11.30 0.04
CA ARG A 24 -10.83 11.53 -1.16
C ARG A 24 -12.00 12.47 -0.89
N TRP A 25 -12.65 12.35 0.28
CA TRP A 25 -13.72 13.24 0.69
C TRP A 25 -13.21 14.66 1.02
N PHE A 26 -12.09 14.76 1.73
CA PHE A 26 -11.45 16.05 2.02
C PHE A 26 -11.02 16.79 0.75
N LEU A 27 -10.46 16.10 -0.26
CA LEU A 27 -10.08 16.74 -1.52
C LEU A 27 -11.29 17.29 -2.30
N ARG A 28 -12.45 16.63 -2.21
CA ARG A 28 -13.71 17.18 -2.76
C ARG A 28 -14.16 18.41 -2.01
N TYR A 29 -14.09 18.37 -0.68
CA TYR A 29 -14.37 19.52 0.18
C TYR A 29 -13.47 20.71 -0.19
N ARG A 30 -12.15 20.50 -0.24
CA ARG A 30 -11.13 21.49 -0.63
C ARG A 30 -11.51 22.20 -1.94
N ALA A 31 -11.79 21.43 -2.99
CA ALA A 31 -12.19 21.97 -4.29
C ALA A 31 -13.53 22.72 -4.24
N ALA A 32 -14.52 22.19 -3.53
CA ALA A 32 -15.86 22.78 -3.47
C ALA A 32 -15.88 24.15 -2.78
N ILE A 33 -15.03 24.33 -1.76
CA ILE A 33 -14.91 25.61 -1.04
C ILE A 33 -13.81 26.52 -1.61
N LYS A 34 -13.16 26.11 -2.72
CA LYS A 34 -12.04 26.81 -3.37
C LYS A 34 -10.84 27.02 -2.46
N LEU A 35 -10.64 26.11 -1.50
CA LEU A 35 -9.55 26.18 -0.53
C LEU A 35 -8.18 26.12 -1.22
N GLU A 36 -8.08 25.51 -2.42
CA GLU A 36 -6.86 25.50 -3.22
C GLU A 36 -6.34 26.89 -3.63
N ARG A 37 -7.18 27.93 -3.54
CA ARG A 37 -6.83 29.32 -3.84
C ARG A 37 -6.26 30.07 -2.64
N GLU A 38 -6.37 29.50 -1.45
CA GLU A 38 -5.85 30.10 -0.22
C GLU A 38 -4.35 29.82 -0.04
N SER A 39 -3.72 30.48 0.93
CA SER A 39 -2.31 30.25 1.26
C SER A 39 -2.07 28.82 1.74
N ALA A 40 -0.83 28.33 1.61
CA ALA A 40 -0.46 26.99 2.07
C ALA A 40 -0.88 26.73 3.52
N ASP A 41 -0.66 27.72 4.39
CA ASP A 41 -0.95 27.63 5.83
C ASP A 41 -2.44 27.44 6.10
N VAL A 42 -3.31 28.15 5.36
CA VAL A 42 -4.77 28.00 5.49
C VAL A 42 -5.22 26.63 5.01
N GLN A 43 -4.65 26.14 3.91
CA GLN A 43 -4.98 24.82 3.38
C GLN A 43 -4.57 23.69 4.34
N ILE A 44 -3.34 23.76 4.86
CA ILE A 44 -2.78 22.77 5.79
C ILE A 44 -3.51 22.83 7.14
N SER A 45 -3.75 24.02 7.67
CA SER A 45 -4.52 24.19 8.92
C SER A 45 -5.94 23.63 8.78
N THR A 46 -6.58 23.85 7.62
CA THR A 46 -7.92 23.32 7.36
C THR A 46 -7.92 21.79 7.25
N LEU A 47 -6.88 21.20 6.65
CA LEU A 47 -6.69 19.75 6.62
C LEU A 47 -6.58 19.18 8.04
N ILE A 48 -5.64 19.69 8.84
CA ILE A 48 -5.38 19.22 10.22
C ILE A 48 -6.64 19.40 11.09
N TYR A 49 -7.28 20.57 11.02
CA TYR A 49 -8.50 20.85 11.76
C TYR A 49 -9.67 19.91 11.38
N SER A 50 -9.81 19.60 10.09
CA SER A 50 -10.85 18.68 9.60
C SER A 50 -10.59 17.24 10.05
N MET A 51 -9.32 16.84 10.16
CA MET A 51 -8.96 15.50 10.64
C MET A 51 -9.23 15.33 12.13
N GLY A 52 -8.80 16.27 12.97
CA GLY A 52 -8.92 16.20 14.43
C GLY A 52 -7.62 16.55 15.16
N LYS A 53 -7.67 16.61 16.50
CA LYS A 53 -6.52 17.00 17.34
C LYS A 53 -5.35 16.02 17.22
N GLU A 54 -5.65 14.76 16.94
CA GLU A 54 -4.69 13.69 16.75
C GLU A 54 -3.81 13.92 15.50
N ALA A 55 -4.34 14.61 14.47
CA ALA A 55 -3.55 14.98 13.29
C ALA A 55 -2.42 15.96 13.64
N ASP A 56 -2.66 16.87 14.59
CA ASP A 56 -1.68 17.88 15.00
C ASP A 56 -0.43 17.23 15.63
N ASN A 57 -0.66 16.22 16.49
CA ASN A 57 0.42 15.42 17.08
C ASN A 57 1.25 14.66 16.04
N ILE A 58 0.64 14.25 14.92
CA ILE A 58 1.35 13.57 13.82
C ILE A 58 2.08 14.59 12.97
N PHE A 59 1.42 15.69 12.63
CA PHE A 59 1.97 16.76 11.80
C PHE A 59 3.25 17.35 12.38
N THR A 60 3.31 17.54 13.71
CA THR A 60 4.50 18.02 14.42
C THR A 60 5.71 17.08 14.35
N GLN A 61 5.51 15.81 13.97
CA GLN A 61 6.59 14.83 13.77
C GLN A 61 7.13 14.83 12.34
N PHE A 62 6.46 15.51 11.40
CA PHE A 62 6.88 15.51 10.01
C PHE A 62 8.13 16.37 9.79
N PRO A 63 9.13 15.85 9.05
CA PRO A 63 10.33 16.62 8.74
C PRO A 63 10.02 17.72 7.70
N ASP A 64 10.67 18.87 7.87
CA ASP A 64 10.77 19.93 6.85
C ASP A 64 9.43 20.48 6.31
N VAL A 65 8.38 20.50 7.13
CA VAL A 65 7.09 21.13 6.77
C VAL A 65 7.02 22.62 7.13
N ASP A 66 7.91 23.08 7.99
CA ASP A 66 8.01 24.48 8.43
C ASP A 66 9.32 25.11 7.96
N ASP A 67 9.27 25.80 6.83
CA ASP A 67 10.32 26.71 6.37
C ASP A 67 10.10 28.15 6.88
N GLY A 68 9.10 28.41 7.73
CA GLY A 68 8.77 29.73 8.26
C GLY A 68 8.32 30.75 7.20
N VAL A 69 8.18 30.35 5.94
CA VAL A 69 7.79 31.22 4.82
C VAL A 69 6.29 31.06 4.56
N THR A 70 5.54 32.14 4.77
CA THR A 70 4.15 32.24 4.31
C THR A 70 4.15 32.32 2.79
N THR A 71 3.86 31.19 2.16
CA THR A 71 3.83 31.07 0.70
C THR A 71 2.49 31.54 0.15
N SER A 72 2.49 32.68 -0.54
CA SER A 72 1.29 33.25 -1.19
C SER A 72 1.21 32.92 -2.69
N GLU A 73 2.29 32.41 -3.30
CA GLU A 73 2.26 31.99 -4.69
C GLU A 73 1.51 30.67 -4.85
N HIS A 74 0.45 30.67 -5.67
CA HIS A 74 -0.44 29.51 -5.83
C HIS A 74 0.31 28.21 -6.18
N GLY A 75 1.32 28.29 -7.05
CA GLY A 75 2.10 27.12 -7.46
C GLY A 75 2.99 26.54 -6.36
N GLU A 76 3.47 27.37 -5.44
CA GLU A 76 4.25 26.93 -4.28
C GLU A 76 3.35 26.44 -3.14
N ALA A 77 2.19 27.08 -2.93
CA ALA A 77 1.19 26.65 -1.97
C ALA A 77 0.65 25.25 -2.28
N GLU A 78 0.37 24.96 -3.56
CA GLU A 78 -0.02 23.62 -4.02
C GLU A 78 1.07 22.58 -3.70
N LYS A 79 2.34 22.89 -3.99
CA LYS A 79 3.46 21.97 -3.70
C LYS A 79 3.56 21.65 -2.21
N LYS A 80 3.45 22.66 -1.35
CA LYS A 80 3.51 22.48 0.12
C LYS A 80 2.33 21.63 0.61
N PHE A 81 1.12 21.90 0.12
CA PHE A 81 -0.06 21.08 0.43
C PHE A 81 0.11 19.62 -0.01
N ILE A 82 0.57 19.37 -1.25
CA ILE A 82 0.83 18.01 -1.76
C ILE A 82 1.89 17.30 -0.92
N LYS A 83 2.96 18.00 -0.52
CA LYS A 83 4.01 17.44 0.35
C LYS A 83 3.43 16.96 1.68
N VAL A 84 2.64 17.79 2.36
CA VAL A 84 1.98 17.44 3.62
C VAL A 84 1.00 16.28 3.44
N LEU A 85 0.22 16.29 2.37
CA LEU A 85 -0.73 15.21 2.08
C LEU A 85 -0.01 13.88 1.86
N LYS A 86 1.15 13.89 1.19
CA LYS A 86 2.00 12.70 1.01
C LYS A 86 2.55 12.20 2.34
N LEU A 87 2.99 13.09 3.24
CA LEU A 87 3.47 12.68 4.56
C LEU A 87 2.37 11.97 5.37
N PHE A 88 1.12 12.42 5.27
CA PHE A 88 -0.02 11.70 5.85
C PHE A 88 -0.33 10.38 5.11
N ASP A 89 -0.18 10.32 3.78
CA ASP A 89 -0.28 9.06 3.03
C ASP A 89 0.73 8.04 3.56
N ASP A 90 2.01 8.44 3.68
CA ASP A 90 3.09 7.59 4.17
C ASP A 90 2.88 7.20 5.65
N TYR A 91 2.22 8.04 6.45
CA TYR A 91 1.92 7.74 7.86
C TYR A 91 0.78 6.73 8.04
N PHE A 92 -0.36 6.93 7.36
CA PHE A 92 -1.55 6.06 7.52
C PHE A 92 -1.55 4.83 6.63
N VAL A 93 -0.86 4.93 5.49
CA VAL A 93 -0.63 3.83 4.55
C VAL A 93 0.89 3.68 4.44
N PRO A 94 1.57 3.23 5.52
CA PRO A 94 2.99 3.01 5.46
C PRO A 94 3.29 2.06 4.32
N GLU A 95 4.31 2.42 3.54
CA GLU A 95 4.82 1.59 2.48
C GLU A 95 5.05 0.19 3.06
N ARG A 96 4.25 -0.79 2.59
CA ARG A 96 4.28 -2.12 3.17
C ARG A 96 5.71 -2.61 3.11
N ASN A 97 6.26 -3.04 4.25
CA ASN A 97 7.60 -3.57 4.30
C ASN A 97 7.64 -4.84 3.42
N VAL A 98 8.16 -4.69 2.21
CA VAL A 98 8.17 -5.75 1.20
C VAL A 98 8.89 -7.00 1.72
N ILE A 99 9.93 -6.81 2.53
CA ILE A 99 10.67 -7.92 3.15
C ILE A 99 9.76 -8.67 4.13
N HIS A 100 8.99 -7.94 4.94
CA HIS A 100 8.02 -8.55 5.86
C HIS A 100 6.90 -9.31 5.11
N GLU A 101 6.32 -8.71 4.07
CA GLU A 101 5.26 -9.34 3.27
C GLU A 101 5.78 -10.59 2.54
N ARG A 102 7.00 -10.53 1.98
CA ARG A 102 7.67 -11.69 1.38
C ARG A 102 7.97 -12.77 2.41
N ALA A 103 8.43 -12.40 3.60
CA ALA A 103 8.66 -13.36 4.68
C ALA A 103 7.34 -14.06 5.07
N LYS A 104 6.24 -13.31 5.18
CA LYS A 104 4.91 -13.85 5.45
C LYS A 104 4.47 -14.81 4.36
N PHE A 105 4.61 -14.43 3.08
CA PHE A 105 4.34 -15.28 1.92
C PHE A 105 5.15 -16.58 1.95
N HIS A 106 6.46 -16.50 2.13
CA HIS A 106 7.34 -17.68 2.15
C HIS A 106 7.16 -18.56 3.39
N SER A 107 6.62 -18.02 4.48
CA SER A 107 6.26 -18.77 5.69
C SER A 107 4.89 -19.46 5.61
N ALA A 108 4.08 -19.16 4.59
CA ALA A 108 2.71 -19.65 4.50
C ALA A 108 2.67 -21.16 4.24
N VAL A 109 1.94 -21.87 5.10
CA VAL A 109 1.71 -23.32 5.00
C VAL A 109 0.22 -23.63 5.15
N GLN A 110 -0.26 -24.64 4.43
CA GLN A 110 -1.64 -25.10 4.46
C GLN A 110 -1.99 -25.58 5.88
N LYS A 111 -3.00 -24.97 6.49
CA LYS A 111 -3.45 -25.34 7.84
C LYS A 111 -4.08 -26.74 7.84
N PRO A 112 -4.06 -27.48 8.96
CA PRO A 112 -4.49 -28.89 9.01
C PRO A 112 -5.88 -29.19 8.44
N THR A 113 -6.81 -28.23 8.53
CA THR A 113 -8.21 -28.31 8.10
C THR A 113 -8.54 -27.42 6.89
N GLN A 114 -7.56 -26.70 6.35
CA GLN A 114 -7.76 -25.77 5.23
C GLN A 114 -7.83 -26.52 3.91
N LYS A 115 -8.84 -26.20 3.08
CA LYS A 115 -8.94 -26.72 1.71
C LYS A 115 -7.80 -26.18 0.83
N VAL A 116 -7.38 -26.95 -0.17
CA VAL A 116 -6.29 -26.56 -1.08
C VAL A 116 -6.64 -25.27 -1.82
N GLU A 117 -7.86 -25.14 -2.33
CA GLU A 117 -8.32 -23.95 -3.05
C GLU A 117 -8.29 -22.70 -2.17
N SER A 118 -8.59 -22.86 -0.88
CA SER A 118 -8.50 -21.76 0.09
C SER A 118 -7.06 -21.34 0.37
N PHE A 119 -6.12 -22.29 0.36
CA PHE A 119 -4.70 -22.00 0.50
C PHE A 119 -4.12 -21.34 -0.75
N VAL A 120 -4.52 -21.79 -1.94
CA VAL A 120 -4.15 -21.15 -3.22
C VAL A 120 -4.60 -19.69 -3.21
N ARG A 121 -5.85 -19.40 -2.83
CA ARG A 121 -6.35 -18.02 -2.73
C ARG A 121 -5.53 -17.19 -1.73
N GLU A 122 -5.23 -17.73 -0.56
CA GLU A 122 -4.40 -17.05 0.46
C GLU A 122 -3.00 -16.70 -0.11
N LEU A 123 -2.37 -17.59 -0.86
CA LEU A 123 -1.09 -17.29 -1.51
C LEU A 123 -1.20 -16.17 -2.55
N HIS A 124 -2.27 -16.16 -3.35
CA HIS A 124 -2.51 -15.07 -4.31
C HIS A 124 -2.72 -13.72 -3.62
N GLU A 125 -3.48 -13.69 -2.52
CA GLU A 125 -3.70 -12.50 -1.68
C GLU A 125 -2.39 -12.00 -1.07
N LEU A 126 -1.57 -12.89 -0.48
CA LEU A 126 -0.27 -12.52 0.07
C LEU A 126 0.70 -12.00 -1.00
N ALA A 127 0.68 -12.60 -2.19
CA ALA A 127 1.54 -12.22 -3.29
C ALA A 127 1.25 -10.81 -3.84
N GLU A 128 0.04 -10.28 -3.68
CA GLU A 128 -0.31 -8.90 -4.08
C GLU A 128 0.49 -7.85 -3.31
N HIS A 129 0.98 -8.18 -2.12
CA HIS A 129 1.72 -7.26 -1.25
C HIS A 129 3.24 -7.46 -1.31
N CYS A 130 3.72 -8.43 -2.08
CA CYS A 130 5.14 -8.78 -2.16
C CYS A 130 5.94 -7.94 -3.18
N LEU A 131 5.27 -7.08 -3.96
CA LEU A 131 5.87 -6.29 -5.04
C LEU A 131 6.84 -7.12 -5.91
N PHE A 132 6.34 -8.22 -6.48
CA PHE A 132 7.11 -9.00 -7.44
C PHE A 132 7.37 -8.16 -8.70
N GLN A 133 8.57 -8.31 -9.28
CA GLN A 133 9.03 -7.45 -10.37
C GLN A 133 8.16 -7.55 -11.62
N ASN A 134 7.55 -8.70 -11.85
CA ASN A 134 6.59 -8.94 -12.92
C ASN A 134 5.67 -10.13 -12.57
N THR A 135 4.64 -10.33 -13.39
CA THR A 135 3.65 -11.41 -13.21
C THR A 135 4.27 -12.80 -13.29
N SER A 136 5.27 -13.03 -14.16
CA SER A 136 5.94 -14.35 -14.25
C SER A 136 6.61 -14.73 -12.94
N VAL A 137 7.38 -13.80 -12.35
CA VAL A 137 8.07 -14.02 -11.06
C VAL A 137 7.06 -14.24 -9.93
N ARG A 138 5.92 -13.54 -9.96
CA ARG A 138 4.82 -13.76 -9.01
C ARG A 138 4.26 -15.17 -9.12
N ASP A 139 3.91 -15.60 -10.32
CA ASP A 139 3.28 -16.89 -10.57
C ASP A 139 4.23 -18.05 -10.28
N GLU A 140 5.52 -17.91 -10.62
CA GLU A 140 6.59 -18.84 -10.23
C GLU A 140 6.70 -18.94 -8.70
N SER A 141 6.74 -17.81 -8.00
CA SER A 141 6.82 -17.79 -6.53
C SER A 141 5.61 -18.48 -5.89
N ILE A 142 4.40 -18.27 -6.42
CA ILE A 142 3.18 -18.95 -5.95
C ILE A 142 3.25 -20.45 -6.19
N ARG A 143 3.70 -20.87 -7.38
CA ARG A 143 3.89 -22.29 -7.70
C ARG A 143 4.87 -22.95 -6.74
N ASP A 144 6.01 -22.32 -6.48
CA ASP A 144 7.02 -22.82 -5.57
C ASP A 144 6.47 -22.92 -4.14
N GLN A 145 5.76 -21.88 -3.68
CA GLN A 145 5.17 -21.90 -2.35
C GLN A 145 4.05 -22.94 -2.22
N LEU A 146 3.32 -23.27 -3.29
CA LEU A 146 2.38 -24.41 -3.29
C LEU A 146 3.13 -25.74 -3.15
N VAL A 147 4.31 -25.88 -3.77
CA VAL A 147 5.13 -27.10 -3.62
C VAL A 147 5.56 -27.30 -2.16
N PHE A 148 6.03 -26.24 -1.51
CA PHE A 148 6.53 -26.29 -0.13
C PHE A 148 5.45 -26.27 0.94
N GLY A 149 4.39 -25.48 0.72
CA GLY A 149 3.38 -25.14 1.72
C GLY A 149 2.20 -26.11 1.81
N LEU A 150 1.96 -26.96 0.81
CA LEU A 150 0.86 -27.93 0.86
C LEU A 150 1.11 -29.05 1.89
N LYS A 151 0.04 -29.42 2.61
CA LYS A 151 0.07 -30.48 3.63
C LYS A 151 0.33 -31.86 3.03
N ASP A 152 -0.29 -32.14 1.86
CA ASP A 152 -0.12 -33.41 1.17
C ASP A 152 1.00 -33.35 0.13
N LYS A 153 2.18 -33.81 0.53
CA LYS A 153 3.38 -33.84 -0.31
C LYS A 153 3.32 -34.89 -1.43
N LYS A 154 2.35 -35.81 -1.43
CA LYS A 154 2.27 -36.90 -2.43
C LYS A 154 1.60 -36.46 -3.74
N THR A 155 0.71 -35.48 -3.69
CA THR A 155 0.00 -34.94 -4.87
C THR A 155 0.88 -34.03 -5.74
N ASN A 156 1.96 -33.48 -5.17
CA ASN A 156 2.83 -32.47 -5.80
C ASN A 156 3.72 -33.00 -6.94
N LYS A 157 4.20 -34.24 -6.87
CA LYS A 157 5.13 -34.78 -7.89
C LYS A 157 4.49 -34.97 -9.28
N LYS A 158 3.17 -35.15 -9.37
CA LYS A 158 2.49 -35.38 -10.66
C LYS A 158 2.07 -34.08 -11.36
N ALA A 159 1.86 -32.99 -10.63
CA ALA A 159 1.52 -31.69 -11.20
C ALA A 159 2.78 -30.94 -11.68
N ALA A 160 3.86 -30.93 -10.88
CA ALA A 160 5.11 -30.24 -11.23
C ALA A 160 5.82 -30.84 -12.47
N VAL A 161 5.65 -32.13 -12.73
CA VAL A 161 6.30 -32.82 -13.87
C VAL A 161 5.54 -32.60 -15.18
N ARG A 162 4.29 -32.13 -15.15
CA ARG A 162 3.43 -32.09 -16.34
C ARG A 162 3.47 -30.79 -17.12
N GLU A 163 3.99 -29.69 -16.54
CA GLU A 163 4.27 -28.43 -17.24
C GLU A 163 5.75 -28.29 -17.68
N GLY A 164 6.64 -29.17 -17.21
CA GLY A 164 8.05 -29.18 -17.59
C GLY A 164 8.32 -30.00 -18.84
N SER A 165 7.82 -29.58 -20.01
CA SER A 165 8.44 -29.99 -21.27
C SER A 165 9.78 -29.27 -21.40
N THR A 166 10.82 -29.93 -20.89
CA THR A 166 12.23 -29.59 -21.14
C THR A 166 12.47 -29.36 -22.63
N THR A 167 12.79 -28.13 -23.02
CA THR A 167 13.45 -27.86 -24.29
C THR A 167 14.87 -28.44 -24.26
N PRO A 168 15.38 -29.03 -25.36
CA PRO A 168 16.64 -29.80 -25.35
C PRO A 168 17.94 -29.02 -25.08
N GLU A 169 17.90 -27.71 -24.80
CA GLU A 169 19.11 -26.87 -24.72
C GLU A 169 19.81 -26.80 -23.36
N SER A 170 19.22 -27.32 -22.28
CA SER A 170 19.82 -27.23 -20.94
C SER A 170 20.91 -28.27 -20.64
N ARG A 171 21.30 -29.13 -21.59
CA ARG A 171 22.35 -30.13 -21.39
C ARG A 171 23.80 -29.63 -21.52
N ARG A 172 24.05 -28.32 -21.70
CA ARG A 172 25.41 -27.80 -21.97
C ARG A 172 26.14 -27.06 -20.86
N TYR A 173 25.59 -26.91 -19.67
CA TYR A 173 26.29 -26.22 -18.57
C TYR A 173 26.40 -27.07 -17.30
N GLY A 174 26.85 -28.31 -17.46
CA GLY A 174 27.12 -29.25 -16.37
C GLY A 174 28.60 -29.63 -16.24
N GLU A 175 29.53 -28.87 -16.79
CA GLU A 175 30.97 -29.04 -16.54
C GLU A 175 31.64 -27.67 -16.43
N LYS A 176 31.90 -27.30 -15.17
CA LYS A 176 32.84 -26.30 -14.63
C LYS A 176 32.17 -25.55 -13.50
N PHE A 177 32.13 -26.18 -12.33
CA PHE A 177 32.64 -25.66 -11.05
C PHE A 177 32.92 -26.86 -10.15
#